data_AF-W7DFR9-F1
#
_entry.id   AF-W7DFR9-F1
#
_cell.length_a   1.000
_cell.length_b   1.000
_cell.length_c   1.000
_cell.angle_alpha   90.00
_cell.angle_beta   90.00
_cell.angle_gamma   90.00
#
_symmetry.space_group_name_H-M   'P 1'
#
loop_
_entity.id
_entity.type
_entity.pdbx_description
1 polymer ?
#
loop_
_entity_poly.entity_id
_entity_poly.type
_entity_poly.pdbx_seq_one_letter_code
_entity_poly.pdbx_strand_id
1 'polypeptide(L)'
;MANNAFISGAAGGCQAEVGSASAMASAAVVEAAGGTPEQSAHAMAMTMKNMLGLVCDPVAGLVEVPCVKRNALGSSQAIISADMALAGIESRIPCDEVIEAMHRVGLQMPSSLRETAEGGLAATPTGRMIQAKIFGLSPEGIGE
;
A
#
# COMPACT_ATOMS: atom_id res chain seq x y z
N MET A 1 -1.70 10.93 9.49
CA MET A 1 -1.01 10.17 8.42
C MET A 1 0.21 10.93 7.88
N ALA A 2 0.05 12.07 7.18
CA ALA A 2 1.15 12.74 6.50
C ALA A 2 2.37 13.14 7.37
N ASN A 3 2.15 13.51 8.64
CA ASN A 3 3.23 14.00 9.51
C ASN A 3 4.06 12.90 10.18
N ASN A 4 3.50 11.69 10.32
CA ASN A 4 4.06 10.62 11.15
C ASN A 4 4.19 9.30 10.37
N ALA A 5 4.10 9.36 9.04
CA ALA A 5 4.11 8.21 8.15
C ALA A 5 4.71 8.59 6.79
N PHE A 6 4.85 7.62 5.89
CA PHE A 6 5.30 7.84 4.52
C PHE A 6 4.10 8.01 3.56
N ILE A 7 4.28 8.77 2.49
CA ILE A 7 3.32 8.85 1.36
C ILE A 7 3.93 8.29 0.05
N SER A 8 5.22 7.92 0.08
CA SER A 8 5.98 7.47 -1.10
C SER A 8 6.42 6.01 -0.98
N GLY A 9 6.27 5.26 -2.07
CA GLY A 9 6.67 3.86 -2.20
C GLY A 9 8.16 3.68 -2.04
N ALA A 10 8.96 4.60 -2.59
CA ALA A 10 10.41 4.67 -2.38
C ALA A 10 10.82 4.80 -0.90
N ALA A 11 10.00 5.47 -0.07
CA ALA A 11 10.34 5.72 1.34
C ALA A 11 9.88 4.60 2.28
N GLY A 12 8.72 3.98 2.02
CA GLY A 12 8.10 3.05 2.96
C GLY A 12 7.36 1.86 2.35
N GLY A 13 7.56 1.57 1.06
CA GLY A 13 6.82 0.54 0.33
C GLY A 13 5.40 0.99 -0.06
N CYS A 14 4.65 0.13 -0.75
CA CYS A 14 3.33 0.44 -1.26
C CYS A 14 2.27 0.61 -0.15
N GLN A 15 2.57 0.17 1.08
CA GLN A 15 1.80 0.55 2.28
C GLN A 15 1.74 2.07 2.47
N ALA A 16 2.76 2.81 2.05
CA ALA A 16 2.84 4.26 2.13
C ALA A 16 2.00 4.96 1.07
N GLU A 17 1.75 4.32 -0.08
CA GLU A 17 1.01 4.90 -1.20
C GLU A 17 -0.42 4.40 -1.20
N VAL A 18 -0.62 3.17 -1.68
CA VAL A 18 -1.95 2.57 -1.80
C VAL A 18 -2.52 2.27 -0.41
N GLY A 19 -1.67 1.86 0.55
CA GLY A 19 -2.11 1.64 1.93
C GLY A 19 -2.64 2.90 2.59
N SER A 20 -1.86 3.98 2.56
CA SER A 20 -2.29 5.27 3.12
C SER A 20 -3.50 5.85 2.37
N ALA A 21 -3.55 5.74 1.04
CA ALA A 21 -4.68 6.20 0.23
C ALA A 21 -5.97 5.45 0.57
N SER A 22 -5.90 4.12 0.69
CA SER A 22 -7.05 3.29 1.05
C SER A 22 -7.52 3.59 2.48
N ALA A 23 -6.58 3.77 3.42
CA ALA A 23 -6.92 4.12 4.80
C ALA A 23 -7.59 5.50 4.90
N MET A 24 -7.08 6.50 4.18
CA MET A 24 -7.72 7.82 4.08
C MET A 24 -9.10 7.74 3.44
N ALA A 25 -9.25 6.95 2.37
CA ALA A 25 -10.54 6.73 1.73
C ALA A 25 -11.56 6.09 2.68
N SER A 26 -11.15 5.13 3.51
CA SER A 26 -12.07 4.48 4.47
C SER A 26 -12.63 5.46 5.51
N ALA A 27 -11.79 6.36 6.05
CA ALA A 27 -12.25 7.41 6.94
C ALA A 27 -13.19 8.40 6.23
N ALA A 28 -12.86 8.78 4.99
CA ALA A 28 -13.69 9.68 4.20
C ALA A 28 -15.07 9.07 3.86
N VAL A 29 -15.13 7.76 3.63
CA VAL A 29 -16.40 7.05 3.40
C VAL A 29 -17.26 7.03 4.67
N VAL A 30 -16.66 6.81 5.85
CA VAL A 30 -17.39 6.89 7.13
C VAL A 30 -17.98 8.27 7.34
N GLU A 31 -17.18 9.33 7.15
CA GLU A 31 -17.63 10.72 7.27
C GLU A 31 -18.77 11.02 6.28
N ALA A 32 -18.61 10.64 5.02
CA ALA A 32 -19.62 10.84 3.97
C ALA A 32 -20.93 10.09 4.27
N ALA A 33 -20.88 8.99 5.02
CA ALA A 33 -22.03 8.22 5.46
C ALA A 33 -22.66 8.73 6.78
N GLY A 34 -22.13 9.84 7.35
CA GLY A 34 -22.63 10.42 8.60
C GLY A 34 -22.12 9.73 9.87
N GLY A 35 -21.01 9.00 9.77
CA GLY A 35 -20.34 8.39 10.92
C GLY A 35 -19.61 9.42 11.80
N THR A 36 -19.19 8.98 12.98
CA THR A 36 -18.45 9.80 13.95
C THR A 36 -16.95 9.85 13.64
N PRO A 37 -16.22 10.86 14.14
CA PRO A 37 -14.75 10.89 14.06
C PRO A 37 -14.08 9.64 14.61
N GLU A 38 -14.61 9.07 15.69
CA GLU A 38 -14.14 7.82 16.30
C GLU A 38 -14.30 6.63 15.33
N GLN A 39 -15.45 6.52 14.67
CA GLN A 39 -15.67 5.49 13.64
C GLN A 39 -14.74 5.68 12.44
N SER A 40 -14.49 6.92 12.02
CA SER A 40 -13.52 7.22 10.97
C SER A 40 -12.11 6.75 11.34
N ALA A 41 -11.70 6.96 12.60
CA ALA A 41 -10.43 6.46 13.12
C ALA A 41 -10.38 4.91 13.16
N HIS A 42 -11.48 4.24 13.51
CA HIS A 42 -11.56 2.78 13.46
C HIS A 42 -11.45 2.23 12.03
N ALA A 43 -12.18 2.80 11.06
CA ALA A 43 -12.11 2.40 9.66
C ALA A 43 -10.70 2.56 9.09
N MET A 44 -10.08 3.71 9.37
CA MET A 44 -8.70 3.99 8.97
C MET A 44 -7.72 2.96 9.56
N ALA A 45 -7.83 2.69 10.87
CA ALA A 45 -6.97 1.73 11.55
C ALA A 45 -7.16 0.31 11.00
N MET A 46 -8.40 -0.12 10.74
CA MET A 46 -8.70 -1.44 10.16
C MET A 46 -8.12 -1.60 8.76
N THR A 47 -8.33 -0.61 7.88
CA THR A 47 -7.76 -0.62 6.52
C THR A 47 -6.24 -0.64 6.58
N MET A 48 -5.62 0.26 7.35
CA MET A 48 -4.17 0.39 7.37
C MET A 48 -3.48 -0.86 7.92
N LYS A 49 -4.03 -1.52 8.95
CA LYS A 49 -3.48 -2.79 9.46
C LYS A 49 -3.35 -3.86 8.38
N ASN A 50 -4.31 -3.95 7.47
CA ASN A 50 -4.29 -4.92 6.38
C ASN A 50 -3.30 -4.57 5.27
N MET A 51 -2.80 -3.33 5.26
CA MET A 51 -1.87 -2.80 4.27
C MET A 51 -0.43 -2.75 4.78
N LEU A 52 -0.20 -3.01 6.08
CA LEU A 52 1.14 -3.05 6.67
C LEU A 52 2.02 -4.11 5.97
N GLY A 53 3.27 -3.74 5.70
CA GLY A 53 4.27 -4.61 5.07
C GLY A 53 4.19 -4.69 3.54
N LEU A 54 3.25 -3.99 2.89
CA LEU A 54 3.17 -4.01 1.43
C LEU A 54 4.41 -3.37 0.79
N VAL A 55 5.21 -4.21 0.12
CA VAL A 55 6.39 -3.83 -0.67
C VAL A 55 6.03 -3.07 -1.95
N CYS A 56 6.91 -2.24 -2.49
CA CYS A 56 6.72 -1.55 -3.77
C CYS A 56 7.73 -2.07 -4.79
N ASP A 57 7.35 -3.07 -5.59
CA ASP A 57 8.25 -3.66 -6.59
C ASP A 57 7.53 -3.86 -7.93
N PRO A 58 7.21 -2.77 -8.64
CA PRO A 58 6.40 -2.81 -9.85
C PRO A 58 7.16 -3.40 -11.05
N VAL A 59 6.49 -4.24 -11.85
CA VAL A 59 7.07 -4.85 -13.04
C VAL A 59 7.53 -3.77 -14.01
N ALA A 60 8.77 -3.90 -14.48
CA ALA A 60 9.43 -2.95 -15.39
C ALA A 60 9.52 -1.51 -14.85
N GLY A 61 9.35 -1.30 -13.53
CA GLY A 61 9.30 0.04 -12.93
C GLY A 61 8.02 0.83 -13.29
N LEU A 62 7.00 0.17 -13.87
CA LEU A 62 5.80 0.84 -14.37
C LEU A 62 4.66 0.79 -13.36
N VAL A 63 3.86 1.85 -13.29
CA VAL A 63 2.69 1.95 -12.39
C VAL A 63 1.49 1.18 -12.96
N GLU A 64 1.70 -0.11 -13.27
CA GLU A 64 0.69 -0.97 -13.88
C GLU A 64 0.52 -2.28 -13.09
N VAL A 65 1.59 -3.08 -13.00
CA VAL A 65 1.57 -4.38 -12.33
C VAL A 65 2.47 -4.32 -11.10
N PRO A 66 1.94 -4.48 -9.87
CA PRO A 66 0.55 -4.78 -9.50
C PRO A 66 -0.29 -3.52 -9.19
N CYS A 67 0.23 -2.32 -9.43
CA CYS A 67 -0.30 -1.05 -8.94
C CYS A 67 -1.80 -0.84 -9.22
N VAL A 68 -2.27 -1.18 -10.42
CA VAL A 68 -3.70 -1.03 -10.79
C VAL A 68 -4.59 -1.93 -9.93
N LYS A 69 -4.17 -3.18 -9.70
CA LYS A 69 -4.94 -4.15 -8.92
C LYS A 69 -4.90 -3.83 -7.43
N ARG A 70 -3.77 -3.29 -6.95
CA ARG A 70 -3.65 -2.78 -5.58
C ARG A 70 -4.62 -1.62 -5.34
N ASN A 71 -4.77 -0.70 -6.28
CA ASN A 71 -5.77 0.37 -6.17
C ASN A 71 -7.20 -0.17 -6.12
N ALA A 72 -7.55 -1.10 -7.01
CA ALA A 72 -8.89 -1.71 -7.01
C ALA A 72 -9.21 -2.39 -5.68
N LEU A 73 -8.29 -3.23 -5.19
CA LEU A 73 -8.47 -3.97 -3.93
C LEU A 73 -8.42 -3.06 -2.71
N GLY A 74 -7.57 -2.02 -2.73
CA GLY A 74 -7.50 -0.99 -1.70
C GLY A 74 -8.81 -0.22 -1.56
N SER A 75 -9.40 0.20 -2.68
CA SER A 75 -10.72 0.85 -2.70
C SER A 75 -11.82 -0.05 -2.15
N SER A 76 -11.85 -1.34 -2.52
CA SER A 76 -12.82 -2.29 -1.98
C SER A 76 -12.64 -2.48 -0.46
N GLN A 77 -11.40 -2.61 0.01
CA GLN A 77 -11.11 -2.76 1.43
C GLN A 77 -11.49 -1.50 2.23
N ALA A 78 -11.34 -0.31 1.65
CA ALA A 78 -11.72 0.94 2.29
C ALA A 78 -13.24 0.99 2.57
N ILE A 79 -14.06 0.60 1.60
CA ILE A 79 -15.52 0.52 1.75
C ILE A 79 -15.89 -0.51 2.81
N ILE A 80 -15.30 -1.72 2.75
CA ILE A 80 -15.56 -2.78 3.74
C ILE A 80 -15.23 -2.32 5.16
N SER A 81 -14.08 -1.65 5.35
CA SER A 81 -13.66 -1.18 6.68
C SER A 81 -14.54 -0.04 7.18
N ALA A 82 -15.05 0.81 6.29
CA ALA A 82 -16.03 1.84 6.63
C ALA A 82 -17.36 1.22 7.08
N ASP A 83 -17.88 0.24 6.34
CA ASP A 83 -19.10 -0.49 6.72
C ASP A 83 -18.95 -1.16 8.09
N MET A 84 -17.80 -1.79 8.34
CA MET A 84 -17.48 -2.39 9.64
C MET A 84 -17.51 -1.35 10.77
N ALA A 85 -16.88 -0.20 10.58
CA ALA A 85 -16.85 0.86 11.60
C ALA A 85 -18.24 1.47 11.86
N LEU A 86 -19.02 1.69 10.80
CA LEU A 86 -20.40 2.18 10.90
C LEU A 86 -21.32 1.17 11.61
N ALA A 87 -21.04 -0.12 11.47
CA ALA A 87 -21.71 -1.20 12.21
C ALA A 87 -21.27 -1.33 13.68
N GLY A 88 -20.37 -0.46 14.17
CA GLY A 88 -19.88 -0.47 15.54
C GLY A 88 -18.71 -1.44 15.79
N ILE A 89 -18.04 -1.93 14.74
CA ILE A 89 -16.82 -2.71 14.91
C ILE A 89 -15.65 -1.77 15.16
N GLU A 90 -15.04 -1.93 16.33
CA GLU A 90 -13.91 -1.11 16.76
C GLU A 90 -12.57 -1.75 16.41
N SER A 91 -11.61 -0.91 16.01
CA SER A 91 -10.21 -1.35 15.96
C SER A 91 -9.66 -1.49 17.38
N ARG A 92 -9.19 -2.70 17.73
CA ARG A 92 -8.53 -2.97 19.02
C ARG A 92 -7.22 -2.21 19.23
N ILE A 93 -6.54 -1.85 18.16
CA ILE A 93 -5.31 -1.05 18.20
C ILE A 93 -5.68 0.38 17.77
N PRO A 94 -5.34 1.41 18.56
CA PRO A 94 -5.62 2.81 18.22
C PRO A 94 -5.02 3.22 16.87
N CYS A 95 -5.69 4.14 16.17
CA CYS A 95 -5.25 4.59 14.84
C CYS A 95 -3.82 5.15 14.84
N ASP A 96 -3.46 5.94 15.86
CA ASP A 96 -2.12 6.53 15.97
C ASP A 96 -1.02 5.46 16.11
N GLU A 97 -1.27 4.40 16.88
CA GLU A 97 -0.33 3.27 17.01
C GLU A 97 -0.17 2.51 15.69
N VAL A 98 -1.25 2.38 14.91
CA VAL A 98 -1.19 1.76 13.57
C VAL A 98 -0.38 2.62 12.60
N ILE A 99 -0.51 3.95 12.66
CA ILE A 99 0.30 4.88 11.85
C ILE A 99 1.78 4.77 12.23
N GLU A 100 2.08 4.74 13.52
CA GLU A 100 3.47 4.59 14.00
C GLU A 100 4.05 3.22 13.59
N ALA A 101 3.25 2.16 13.67
CA ALA A 101 3.64 0.84 13.19
C ALA A 101 3.95 0.86 11.69
N MET A 102 3.12 1.51 10.86
CA MET A 102 3.39 1.69 9.43
C MET A 102 4.74 2.38 9.21
N HIS A 103 5.03 3.46 9.95
CA HIS A 103 6.30 4.16 9.82
C HIS A 103 7.50 3.27 10.17
N ARG A 104 7.46 2.57 11.31
CA ARG A 104 8.52 1.65 11.73
C ARG A 104 8.74 0.51 10.73
N VAL A 105 7.66 -0.09 10.23
CA VAL A 105 7.73 -1.15 9.19
C VAL A 105 8.39 -0.62 7.92
N GLY A 106 8.03 0.60 7.49
CA GLY A 106 8.64 1.23 6.32
C GLY A 106 10.15 1.46 6.48
N LEU A 107 10.59 1.94 7.65
CA LEU A 107 12.02 2.14 7.94
C LEU A 107 12.83 0.83 7.93
N GLN A 108 12.22 -0.25 8.39
CA GLN A 108 12.84 -1.58 8.43
C GLN A 108 12.81 -2.31 7.09
N MET A 109 12.04 -1.84 6.11
CA MET A 109 11.93 -2.48 4.80
C MET A 109 13.26 -2.38 4.04
N PRO A 110 13.84 -3.49 3.54
CA PRO A 110 15.04 -3.44 2.71
C PRO A 110 14.84 -2.54 1.49
N SER A 111 15.90 -1.84 1.05
CA SER A 111 15.84 -0.96 -0.13
C SER A 111 15.37 -1.70 -1.39
N SER A 112 15.79 -2.97 -1.56
CA SER A 112 15.41 -3.82 -2.69
C SER A 112 13.93 -4.20 -2.76
N LEU A 113 13.18 -4.01 -1.66
CA LEU A 113 11.73 -4.26 -1.60
C LEU A 113 10.90 -2.96 -1.59
N ARG A 114 11.59 -1.82 -1.69
CA ARG A 114 10.99 -0.54 -2.06
C ARG A 114 11.11 -0.38 -3.56
N GLU A 115 10.70 0.78 -4.06
CA GLU A 115 10.53 1.14 -5.49
C GLU A 115 11.83 1.14 -6.32
N THR A 116 12.51 -0.02 -6.35
CA THR A 116 13.82 -0.25 -6.96
C THR A 116 13.77 -1.31 -8.06
N ALA A 117 12.73 -2.15 -8.10
CA ALA A 117 12.57 -3.25 -9.06
C ALA A 117 13.59 -4.41 -8.87
N GLU A 118 14.25 -4.51 -7.72
CA GLU A 118 15.40 -5.40 -7.52
C GLU A 118 15.08 -6.69 -6.73
N GLY A 119 14.08 -6.69 -5.85
CA GLY A 119 13.93 -7.75 -4.83
C GLY A 119 12.62 -8.53 -4.84
N GLY A 120 11.58 -8.07 -5.53
CA GLY A 120 10.23 -8.62 -5.42
C GLY A 120 9.66 -9.16 -6.73
N LEU A 121 8.43 -8.72 -7.06
CA LEU A 121 7.68 -9.16 -8.24
C LEU A 121 8.39 -8.80 -9.55
N ALA A 122 8.99 -7.62 -9.64
CA ALA A 122 9.70 -7.14 -10.82
C ALA A 122 10.93 -8.01 -11.13
N ALA A 123 11.61 -8.50 -10.09
CA ALA A 123 12.81 -9.31 -10.20
C ALA A 123 12.56 -10.77 -10.61
N THR A 124 11.30 -11.22 -10.66
CA THR A 124 10.95 -12.58 -11.11
C THR A 124 11.33 -12.82 -12.58
N PRO A 125 11.54 -14.08 -13.01
CA PRO A 125 11.90 -14.38 -14.41
C PRO A 125 10.92 -13.78 -15.42
N THR A 126 9.61 -13.91 -15.16
CA THR A 126 8.58 -13.32 -16.01
C THR A 126 8.57 -11.79 -15.95
N GLY A 127 8.79 -11.20 -14.76
CA GLY A 127 8.91 -9.75 -14.61
C GLY A 127 10.06 -9.17 -15.44
N ARG A 128 11.25 -9.80 -15.37
CA ARG A 128 12.42 -9.43 -16.17
C ARG A 128 12.20 -9.63 -17.67
N MET A 129 11.56 -10.73 -18.09
CA MET A 129 11.19 -10.94 -19.49
C MET A 129 10.25 -9.86 -20.02
N ILE A 130 9.24 -9.46 -19.23
CA ILE A 130 8.31 -8.39 -19.59
C ILE A 130 9.06 -7.06 -19.71
N GLN A 131 9.94 -6.74 -18.75
CA GLN A 131 10.78 -5.55 -18.78
C GLN A 131 11.63 -5.49 -20.07
N ALA A 132 12.34 -6.58 -20.39
CA ALA A 132 13.17 -6.64 -21.60
C ALA A 132 12.35 -6.44 -22.88
N LYS A 133 11.16 -7.05 -22.95
CA LYS A 133 10.25 -6.88 -24.09
C LYS A 133 9.76 -5.43 -24.25
N ILE A 134 9.44 -4.77 -23.14
CA ILE A 134 8.98 -3.36 -23.14
C ILE A 134 10.10 -2.42 -23.60
N PHE A 135 11.31 -2.62 -23.10
CA PHE A 135 12.45 -1.73 -23.38
C PHE A 135 13.29 -2.16 -24.59
N GLY A 136 12.93 -3.25 -25.29
CA GLY A 136 13.65 -3.74 -26.46
C GLY A 136 15.06 -4.27 -26.15
N LEU A 137 15.29 -4.78 -24.93
CA LEU A 137 16.59 -5.31 -24.51
C LEU A 137 16.78 -6.74 -25.09
N SER A 138 17.99 -7.04 -25.58
CA SER A 138 18.33 -8.40 -25.98
C SER A 138 18.41 -9.32 -24.75
N PRO A 139 18.24 -10.64 -24.90
CA PRO A 139 18.35 -11.61 -23.80
C PRO A 139 19.68 -11.53 -23.02
N GLU A 140 20.72 -10.98 -23.65
CA GLU A 140 22.07 -10.79 -23.08
C GLU A 140 22.15 -9.60 -22.11
N GLY A 141 21.16 -8.69 -22.11
CA GLY A 141 21.12 -7.50 -21.24
C GLY A 141 20.35 -7.68 -19.93
N ILE A 142 19.92 -8.90 -19.60
CA ILE A 142 19.00 -9.18 -18.46
C ILE A 142 19.74 -9.76 -17.24
N GLY A 143 21.07 -9.84 -17.29
CA GLY A 143 21.88 -10.35 -16.18
C GLY A 143 23.36 -9.97 -16.24
N GLU A 144 23.70 -8.91 -15.51
CA GLU A 144 24.73 -8.95 -14.45
C GLU A 144 24.10 -8.42 -13.16
#